data_AF-A0A5C7ZZR2-F1
#
_entry.id   AF-A0A5C7ZZR2-F1
#
_cell.length_a   1.000
_cell.length_b   1.000
_cell.length_c   1.000
_cell.angle_alpha   90.00
_cell.angle_beta   90.00
_cell.angle_gamma   90.00
#
_symmetry.space_group_name_H-M   'P 1'
#
loop_
_entity.id
_entity.type
_entity.pdbx_description
1 polymer ?
#
loop_
_entity_poly.entity_id
_entity_poly.type
_entity_poly.pdbx_seq_one_letter_code
_entity_poly.pdbx_strand_id
1 'polypeptide(L)'
;MIRLPGIRVNENLHIALWLVKDLAWLMEYRITGLMMVTPTILMACFIAWQCRADRRELIHAIAVILWILANSTWMIGDFFFDERGHGLARGFFLSGLALLAVYYLVILPMAMRRNRNTTVTNA
;
A
#
# COMPACT_ATOMS: atom_id res chain seq x y z
N MET A 1 -21.87 -10.82 3.66
CA MET A 1 -20.72 -9.91 3.91
C MET A 1 -19.95 -10.43 5.11
N ILE A 2 -19.16 -11.49 4.92
CA ILE A 2 -18.36 -12.08 6.01
C ILE A 2 -17.03 -11.33 6.02
N ARG A 3 -16.90 -10.33 6.89
CA ARG A 3 -15.61 -9.69 7.20
C ARG A 3 -14.81 -10.68 8.04
N LEU A 4 -13.84 -11.36 7.42
CA LEU A 4 -12.94 -12.28 8.13
C LEU A 4 -12.11 -11.47 9.15
N PRO A 5 -12.19 -11.77 10.46
CA PRO A 5 -11.51 -11.00 11.51
C PRO A 5 -9.97 -10.97 11.33
N GLY A 6 -9.40 -11.98 10.67
CA GLY A 6 -7.96 -12.07 10.42
C GLY A 6 -7.38 -10.97 9.53
N ILE A 7 -8.12 -10.44 8.55
CA ILE A 7 -7.61 -9.39 7.65
C ILE A 7 -7.34 -8.10 8.43
N ARG A 8 -8.23 -7.73 9.35
CA ARG A 8 -8.07 -6.52 10.18
C ARG A 8 -6.91 -6.63 11.15
N VAL A 9 -6.68 -7.83 11.71
CA VAL A 9 -5.52 -8.08 12.58
C VAL A 9 -4.23 -7.94 11.77
N ASN A 10 -4.22 -8.46 10.53
CA ASN A 10 -3.08 -8.35 9.64
C ASN A 10 -2.80 -6.90 9.24
N GLU A 11 -3.83 -6.11 8.92
CA GLU A 11 -3.72 -4.67 8.65
C GLU A 11 -3.18 -3.91 9.86
N ASN A 12 -3.69 -4.18 11.06
CA ASN A 12 -3.21 -3.54 12.29
C ASN A 12 -1.75 -3.88 12.59
N LEU A 13 -1.37 -5.16 12.42
CA LEU A 13 0.02 -5.60 12.58
C LEU A 13 0.94 -4.97 11.54
N HIS A 14 0.48 -4.85 10.31
CA HIS A 14 1.21 -4.18 9.24
C HIS A 14 1.49 -2.70 9.58
N ILE A 15 0.49 -1.96 10.06
CA ILE A 15 0.65 -0.57 10.51
C ILE A 15 1.66 -0.49 11.68
N ALA A 16 1.58 -1.42 12.65
CA ALA A 16 2.51 -1.46 13.76
C ALA A 16 3.96 -1.69 13.30
N LEU A 17 4.18 -2.65 12.38
CA LEU A 17 5.51 -2.91 11.79
C LEU A 17 6.05 -1.69 11.06
N TRP A 18 5.20 -1.02 10.29
CA TRP A 18 5.56 0.20 9.58
C TRP A 18 5.96 1.33 10.54
N LEU A 19 5.20 1.56 11.62
CA LEU A 19 5.54 2.57 12.63
C LEU A 19 6.88 2.28 13.32
N VAL A 20 7.17 1.02 13.65
CA VAL A 20 8.46 0.64 14.26
C VAL A 20 9.61 0.86 13.30
N LYS A 21 9.45 0.53 12.01
CA LYS A 21 10.42 0.82 10.96
C LYS A 21 10.68 2.32 10.86
N ASP A 22 9.63 3.13 10.76
CA ASP A 22 9.76 4.58 10.57
C ASP A 22 10.28 5.28 11.83
N LEU A 23 10.02 4.75 13.03
CA LEU A 23 10.68 5.19 14.25
C LEU A 23 12.19 4.91 14.21
N ALA A 24 12.61 3.74 13.71
CA ALA A 24 14.02 3.45 13.53
C ALA A 24 14.68 4.37 12.49
N TRP A 25 13.92 4.80 11.47
CA TRP A 25 14.38 5.81 10.52
C TRP A 25 14.56 7.19 11.19
N LEU A 26 13.57 7.63 11.96
CA LEU A 26 13.63 8.90 12.70
C LEU A 26 14.81 8.97 13.67
N MET A 27 15.16 7.85 14.30
CA MET A 27 16.31 7.73 15.21
C MET A 27 17.64 7.45 14.49
N GLU A 28 17.64 7.47 13.15
CA GLU A 28 18.79 7.16 12.28
C GLU A 28 19.44 5.78 12.53
N TYR A 29 18.66 4.82 13.04
CA TYR A 29 19.12 3.45 13.28
C TYR A 29 19.17 2.63 11.98
N ARG A 30 20.27 2.79 11.24
CA ARG A 30 20.49 2.22 9.89
C ARG A 30 20.21 0.72 9.80
N ILE A 31 20.79 -0.06 10.71
CA ILE A 31 20.68 -1.54 10.69
C ILE A 31 19.25 -1.97 11.07
N THR A 32 18.70 -1.43 12.15
CA THR A 32 17.34 -1.75 12.61
C THR A 32 16.28 -1.37 11.58
N GLY A 33 16.40 -0.17 11.00
CA GLY A 33 15.51 0.29 9.94
C GLY A 33 15.54 -0.64 8.74
N LEU A 34 16.73 -1.02 8.26
CA LEU A 34 16.87 -1.94 7.13
C LEU A 34 16.31 -3.34 7.43
N MET A 35 16.56 -3.88 8.62
CA MET A 35 15.98 -5.17 9.05
C MET A 35 14.45 -5.14 9.09
N MET A 36 13.85 -3.99 9.43
CA MET A 36 12.40 -3.81 9.52
C MET A 36 11.71 -3.57 8.17
N VAL A 37 12.45 -3.21 7.11
CA VAL A 37 11.89 -3.10 5.75
C VAL A 37 11.35 -4.45 5.28
N THR A 38 12.12 -5.52 5.47
CA THR A 38 11.76 -6.88 5.03
C THR A 38 10.42 -7.37 5.60
N PRO A 39 10.21 -7.42 6.94
CA PRO A 39 8.93 -7.86 7.49
C PRO A 39 7.77 -6.93 7.11
N THR A 40 8.02 -5.63 6.93
CA THR A 40 6.97 -4.68 6.52
C THR A 40 6.49 -4.94 5.09
N ILE A 41 7.40 -5.15 4.14
CA ILE A 41 7.07 -5.47 2.75
C ILE A 41 6.40 -6.84 2.66
N LEU A 42 6.93 -7.85 3.36
CA LEU A 42 6.36 -9.20 3.38
C LEU A 42 4.90 -9.17 3.88
N MET A 43 4.63 -8.41 4.94
CA MET A 43 3.29 -8.29 5.48
C MET A 43 2.33 -7.58 4.50
N ALA A 44 2.80 -6.54 3.81
CA ALA A 44 1.99 -5.86 2.80
C ALA A 44 1.66 -6.77 1.60
N CYS A 45 2.65 -7.54 1.13
CA CYS A 45 2.44 -8.55 0.10
C CYS A 45 1.47 -9.66 0.55
N PHE A 46 1.56 -10.08 1.81
CA PHE A 46 0.64 -11.06 2.38
C PHE A 46 -0.81 -10.55 2.43
N ILE A 47 -1.02 -9.28 2.83
CA ILE A 47 -2.35 -8.64 2.79
C ILE A 47 -2.86 -8.59 1.34
N ALA A 48 -2.03 -8.16 0.38
CA ALA A 48 -2.42 -8.13 -1.02
C ALA A 48 -2.82 -9.52 -1.56
N TRP A 49 -2.09 -10.56 -1.17
CA TRP A 49 -2.43 -11.95 -1.52
C TRP A 49 -3.78 -12.37 -0.95
N GLN A 50 -4.06 -12.00 0.30
CA GLN A 50 -5.34 -12.29 0.95
C GLN A 50 -6.50 -11.54 0.28
N CYS A 51 -6.26 -10.32 -0.19
CA CYS A 51 -7.24 -9.48 -0.87
C CYS A 51 -7.48 -9.86 -2.35
N ARG A 52 -6.80 -10.88 -2.90
CA ARG A 52 -6.93 -11.27 -4.32
C ARG A 52 -8.35 -11.62 -4.78
N ALA A 53 -9.23 -11.97 -3.83
CA ALA A 53 -10.62 -12.30 -4.12
C ALA A 53 -11.49 -11.06 -4.41
N ASP A 54 -11.13 -9.88 -3.88
CA ASP A 54 -11.82 -8.63 -4.13
C ASP A 54 -10.90 -7.66 -4.88
N ARG A 55 -11.26 -7.35 -6.13
CA ARG A 55 -10.47 -6.45 -6.97
C ARG A 55 -10.31 -5.06 -6.36
N ARG A 56 -11.28 -4.59 -5.58
CA ARG A 56 -11.23 -3.27 -4.93
C ARG A 56 -10.15 -3.24 -3.87
N GLU A 57 -10.21 -4.20 -2.96
CA GLU A 57 -9.25 -4.37 -1.88
C GLU A 57 -7.84 -4.67 -2.41
N LEU A 58 -7.73 -5.44 -3.51
CA LEU A 58 -6.45 -5.71 -4.15
C LEU A 58 -5.78 -4.45 -4.71
N ILE A 59 -6.54 -3.56 -5.39
CA ILE A 59 -5.98 -2.31 -5.92
C ILE A 59 -5.47 -1.42 -4.77
N HIS A 60 -6.21 -1.35 -3.67
CA HIS A 60 -5.77 -0.62 -2.48
C HIS A 60 -4.51 -1.25 -1.86
N ALA A 61 -4.46 -2.58 -1.72
CA ALA A 61 -3.29 -3.26 -1.20
C ALA A 61 -2.03 -3.07 -2.08
N ILE A 62 -2.19 -3.07 -3.41
CA ILE A 62 -1.08 -2.78 -4.34
C ILE A 62 -0.60 -1.33 -4.18
N ALA A 63 -1.51 -0.36 -4.03
CA ALA A 63 -1.13 1.03 -3.79
C ALA A 63 -0.33 1.19 -2.48
N VAL A 64 -0.72 0.46 -1.42
CA VAL A 64 0.02 0.41 -0.15
C VAL A 64 1.41 -0.21 -0.34
N ILE A 65 1.55 -1.29 -1.11
CA ILE A 65 2.87 -1.88 -1.43
C ILE A 65 3.76 -0.86 -2.15
N LEU A 66 3.24 -0.17 -3.17
CA LEU A 66 3.99 0.86 -3.90
C LEU A 66 4.46 1.98 -2.97
N TRP A 67 3.61 2.38 -2.03
CA TRP A 67 3.96 3.39 -1.03
C TRP A 67 5.03 2.91 -0.05
N ILE A 68 4.98 1.67 0.44
CA ILE A 68 6.01 1.11 1.32
C ILE A 68 7.35 0.99 0.59
N LEU A 69 7.33 0.61 -0.70
CA LEU A 69 8.52 0.58 -1.53
C LEU A 69 9.11 1.98 -1.73
N ALA A 70 8.26 2.99 -1.94
CA ALA A 70 8.68 4.38 -2.00
C ALA A 70 9.35 4.83 -0.69
N ASN A 71 8.70 4.60 0.45
CA ASN A 71 9.20 4.97 1.77
C ASN A 71 10.50 4.24 2.11
N SER A 72 10.59 2.94 1.79
CA SER A 72 11.81 2.16 2.01
C SER A 72 12.96 2.62 1.11
N THR A 73 12.67 2.97 -0.15
CA THR A 73 13.68 3.51 -1.09
C THR A 73 14.18 4.87 -0.63
N TRP A 74 13.30 5.72 -0.08
CA TRP A 74 13.69 7.00 0.51
C TRP A 74 14.63 6.77 1.69
N MET A 75 14.22 5.96 2.67
CA MET A 75 15.04 5.66 3.85
C MET A 75 16.42 5.10 3.47
N ILE A 76 16.51 4.19 2.51
CA ILE A 76 17.80 3.67 2.02
C ILE A 76 18.63 4.77 1.36
N GLY A 77 17.98 5.69 0.64
CA GLY A 77 18.59 6.88 0.06
C GLY A 77 19.26 7.78 1.11
N ASP A 78 18.57 8.06 2.21
CA ASP A 78 19.08 8.85 3.34
C ASP A 78 20.28 8.16 4.01
N PHE A 79 20.21 6.84 4.22
CA PHE A 79 21.24 6.12 4.97
C PHE A 79 22.54 5.86 4.21
N PHE A 80 22.47 5.66 2.90
CA PHE A 80 23.59 5.12 2.11
C PHE A 80 23.98 5.96 0.90
N PHE A 81 23.16 6.91 0.46
CA PHE A 81 23.35 7.58 -0.83
C PHE A 81 23.35 9.11 -0.77
N ASP A 82 23.56 9.72 0.41
CA ASP A 82 23.59 11.18 0.60
C ASP A 82 22.49 11.88 -0.21
N GLU A 83 21.23 11.49 0.04
CA GLU A 83 20.02 12.07 -0.57
C GLU A 83 19.78 11.78 -2.06
N ARG A 84 20.57 10.93 -2.72
CA ARG A 84 20.38 10.63 -4.15
C ARG A 84 19.19 9.70 -4.47
N GLY A 85 18.65 8.99 -3.47
CA GLY A 85 17.53 8.04 -3.63
C GLY A 85 16.14 8.66 -3.81
N HIS A 86 16.00 9.97 -3.61
CA HIS A 86 14.70 10.64 -3.48
C HIS A 86 13.94 10.71 -4.81
N GLY A 87 14.63 10.62 -5.95
CA GLY A 87 14.00 10.59 -7.26
C GLY A 87 13.17 9.33 -7.47
N LEU A 88 13.75 8.16 -7.17
CA LEU A 88 13.09 6.86 -7.30
C LEU A 88 11.93 6.72 -6.30
N ALA A 89 12.14 7.15 -5.06
CA ALA A 89 11.09 7.17 -4.04
C ALA A 89 9.87 7.98 -4.48
N ARG A 90 10.08 9.20 -5.01
CA ARG A 90 8.99 10.03 -5.56
C ARG A 90 8.25 9.33 -6.70
N GLY A 91 8.96 8.65 -7.60
CA GLY A 91 8.35 7.88 -8.69
C GLY A 91 7.40 6.79 -8.18
N PHE A 92 7.83 5.99 -7.21
CA PHE A 92 6.99 4.96 -6.59
C PHE A 92 5.80 5.55 -5.82
N PHE A 93 6.01 6.67 -5.13
CA PHE A 93 4.93 7.34 -4.39
C PHE A 93 3.84 7.86 -5.34
N LEU A 94 4.26 8.54 -6.42
CA LEU A 94 3.35 9.09 -7.42
C LEU A 94 2.60 7.99 -8.17
N SER A 95 3.22 6.85 -8.46
CA SER A 95 2.55 5.73 -9.13
C SER A 95 1.50 5.09 -8.23
N GLY A 96 1.76 4.92 -6.94
CA GLY A 96 0.76 4.46 -5.96
C GLY A 96 -0.42 5.42 -5.84
N LEU A 97 -0.15 6.73 -5.78
CA LEU A 97 -1.18 7.76 -5.74
C LEU A 97 -2.01 7.80 -7.03
N ALA A 98 -1.37 7.71 -8.19
CA ALA A 98 -2.04 7.67 -9.49
C ALA A 98 -2.96 6.44 -9.60
N LEU A 99 -2.53 5.28 -9.10
CA LEU A 99 -3.33 4.07 -9.09
C LEU A 99 -4.63 4.26 -8.28
N LEU A 100 -4.53 4.85 -7.08
CA LEU A 100 -5.71 5.18 -6.27
C LEU A 100 -6.60 6.23 -6.94
N ALA A 101 -6.01 7.26 -7.55
CA ALA A 101 -6.75 8.28 -8.27
C ALA A 101 -7.57 7.67 -9.41
N VAL A 102 -6.97 6.78 -10.23
CA VAL A 102 -7.68 6.06 -11.29
C VAL A 102 -8.84 5.23 -10.73
N TYR A 103 -8.61 4.55 -9.60
CA TYR A 103 -9.65 3.74 -8.97
C TYR A 103 -10.86 4.58 -8.54
N TYR A 104 -10.65 5.67 -7.81
CA TYR A 104 -11.73 6.50 -7.28
C TYR A 104 -12.40 7.39 -8.33
N LEU A 105 -11.64 7.92 -9.30
CA LEU A 105 -12.16 8.86 -10.29
C LEU A 105 -12.78 8.18 -11.51
N VAL A 106 -12.35 6.96 -11.85
CA VAL A 106 -12.78 6.27 -13.09
C VAL A 106 -13.52 4.97 -12.78
N ILE A 107 -12.87 4.05 -12.06
CA ILE A 107 -13.37 2.67 -11.89
C ILE A 107 -14.62 2.64 -11.01
N LEU A 108 -14.58 3.31 -9.87
CA LEU A 108 -15.70 3.36 -8.92
C LEU A 108 -16.96 3.99 -9.54
N PRO A 109 -16.92 5.19 -10.15
CA PRO A 109 -18.11 5.78 -10.77
C PRO A 109 -18.62 4.99 -11.97
N MET A 110 -17.74 4.37 -12.78
CA MET A 110 -18.18 3.46 -13.84
C MET A 110 -18.92 2.24 -13.28
N ALA A 111 -18.40 1.63 -12.22
CA ALA A 111 -19.05 0.49 -11.57
C ALA A 111 -20.44 0.87 -11.02
N MET A 112 -20.57 2.05 -10.41
CA MET A 112 -21.85 2.58 -9.93
C MET A 112 -22.85 2.81 -11.07
N ARG A 113 -22.40 3.41 -12.18
CA ARG A 113 -23.24 3.63 -13.38
C ARG A 113 -23.74 2.31 -13.98
N ARG A 114 -22.88 1.30 -14.06
CA ARG A 114 -23.22 -0.04 -14.58
C ARG A 114 -24.31 -0.72 -13.74
N ASN A 115 -24.16 -0.71 -12.41
CA ASN A 115 -25.14 -1.32 -11.51
C ASN A 115 -26.52 -0.64 -11.63
N ARG A 116 -26.55 0.69 -11.75
CA ARG A 116 -27.81 1.43 -11.95
C ARG A 116 -28.53 0.99 -13.22
N ASN A 117 -27.83 0.83 -14.33
CA ASN A 117 -28.44 0.45 -15.60
C ASN A 117 -29.02 -0.97 -15.56
N THR A 118 -28.34 -1.93 -14.92
CA THR A 118 -28.86 -3.29 -14.76
C THR A 118 -30.13 -3.36 -13.91
N THR A 119 -30.26 -2.52 -12.89
CA THR A 119 -31.49 -2.47 -12.08
C THR A 119 -32.67 -1.91 -12.88
N VAL A 120 -32.43 -0.94 -13.77
CA VAL A 120 -33.48 -0.38 -14.63
C VAL A 120 -33.92 -1.36 -15.73
N THR A 121 -33.02 -2.18 -16.28
CA THR A 121 -33.37 -3.17 -17.31
C THR A 121 -34.12 -4.39 -16.76
N ASN A 122 -33.94 -4.72 -15.48
CA ASN A 122 -34.57 -5.88 -14.83
C ASN A 122 -35.87 -5.54 -14.06
N ALA A 123 -36.33 -4.28 -14.12
CA ALA A 123 -37.58 -3.80 -13.52
C ALA A 123 -38.64 -3.60 -14.61
#